data_AF-A0A7C7KSF1-F1
#
_entry.id   AF-A0A7C7KSF1-F1
#
_cell.length_a   1.000
_cell.length_b   1.000
_cell.length_c   1.000
_cell.angle_alpha   90.00
_cell.angle_beta   90.00
_cell.angle_gamma   90.00
#
_symmetry.space_group_name_H-M   'P 1'
#
loop_
_entity.id
_entity.type
_entity.pdbx_description
1 polymer ?
#
loop_
_entity_poly.entity_id
_entity_poly.type
_entity_poly.pdbx_seq_one_letter_code
_entity_poly.pdbx_strand_id
1 'polypeptide(L)'
;LPAISAVIFPGIPGSEVVRRLSEEKVFCSSGSACVSGENVPNEHLLAMGYTREEAIGMVRFSFGLFNDEEEVSIAVERLRNIISL
;
A
#
# COMPACT_ATOMS: atom_id res chain seq x y z
N LEU A 1 -14.92 2.38 10.06
CA LEU A 1 -14.44 1.37 9.08
C LEU A 1 -13.69 0.27 9.81
N PRO A 2 -13.53 -0.95 9.26
CA PRO A 2 -12.56 -1.90 9.79
C PRO A 2 -11.18 -1.23 9.86
N ALA A 3 -10.37 -1.65 10.82
CA ALA A 3 -9.02 -1.13 11.06
C ALA A 3 -8.03 -1.36 9.90
N ILE A 4 -8.46 -1.96 8.79
CA ILE A 4 -7.63 -2.33 7.65
C ILE A 4 -8.24 -1.74 6.38
N SER A 5 -7.42 -1.04 5.61
CA SER A 5 -7.74 -0.55 4.27
C SER A 5 -6.73 -1.10 3.27
N ALA A 6 -7.20 -1.72 2.18
CA ALA A 6 -6.37 -2.18 1.07
C ALA A 6 -6.72 -1.35 -0.17
N VAL A 7 -5.70 -0.75 -0.77
CA VAL A 7 -5.83 0.18 -1.90
C VAL A 7 -4.89 -0.27 -3.02
N ILE A 8 -5.37 -0.22 -4.26
CA ILE A 8 -4.57 -0.50 -5.45
C ILE A 8 -4.11 0.83 -6.04
N PHE A 9 -2.81 0.95 -6.31
CA PHE A 9 -2.19 2.07 -7.03
C PHE A 9 -1.86 1.64 -8.46
N PRO A 10 -2.71 1.98 -9.46
CA PRO A 10 -2.51 1.53 -10.83
C PRO A 10 -1.19 2.05 -11.40
N GLY A 11 -0.44 1.17 -12.07
CA GLY A 11 0.82 1.53 -12.73
C GLY A 11 2.02 1.74 -11.81
N ILE A 12 1.85 1.64 -10.49
CA ILE A 12 2.94 1.75 -9.52
C ILE A 12 3.00 0.44 -8.71
N PRO A 13 4.15 -0.28 -8.69
CA PRO A 13 4.30 -1.42 -7.82
C PRO A 13 4.08 -1.04 -6.35
N GLY A 14 3.27 -1.82 -5.62
CA GLY A 14 2.97 -1.53 -4.21
C GLY A 14 4.23 -1.49 -3.34
N SER A 15 5.25 -2.27 -3.69
CA SER A 15 6.57 -2.25 -3.05
C SER A 15 7.28 -0.90 -3.16
N GLU A 16 7.15 -0.22 -4.30
CA GLU A 16 7.69 1.13 -4.50
C GLU A 16 6.93 2.17 -3.68
N VAL A 17 5.59 2.06 -3.58
CA VAL A 17 4.78 2.93 -2.73
C VAL A 17 5.18 2.78 -1.25
N VAL A 18 5.32 1.53 -0.78
CA VAL A 18 5.76 1.24 0.60
C VAL A 18 7.14 1.81 0.87
N ARG A 19 8.08 1.64 -0.07
CA ARG A 19 9.45 2.17 0.05
C ARG A 19 9.43 3.70 0.19
N ARG A 20 8.74 4.41 -0.71
CA ARG A 20 8.65 5.89 -0.66
C ARG A 20 7.95 6.39 0.60
N LEU A 21 6.86 5.73 1.03
CA LEU A 21 6.18 6.09 2.29
C LEU A 21 7.09 5.90 3.50
N SER A 22 7.94 4.86 3.51
CA SER A 22 8.87 4.63 4.61
C SER A 22 9.94 5.74 4.73
N GLU A 23 10.37 6.32 3.61
CA GLU A 23 11.26 7.49 3.56
C GLU A 23 10.57 8.72 4.18
N GLU A 24 9.26 8.83 3.96
CA GLU A 24 8.37 9.81 4.57
C GLU A 24 7.88 9.41 5.98
N LYS A 25 8.50 8.40 6.63
CA LYS A 25 8.14 7.91 7.99
C LYS A 25 6.68 7.45 8.13
N VAL A 26 6.06 6.93 7.07
CA VAL A 26 4.75 6.27 7.09
C VAL A 26 4.94 4.79 6.80
N PHE A 27 4.53 3.94 7.73
CA PHE A 27 4.75 2.49 7.65
C PHE A 27 3.48 1.75 7.24
N CYS A 28 3.58 0.97 6.16
CA CYS A 28 2.49 0.16 5.62
C CYS A 28 3.06 -1.12 4.99
N SER A 29 2.20 -1.95 4.41
CA SER A 29 2.59 -3.21 3.77
C SER A 29 2.09 -3.25 2.34
N SER A 30 2.85 -3.82 1.42
CA SER A 30 2.34 -4.27 0.12
C SER A 30 1.86 -5.73 0.21
N GLY A 31 1.29 -6.26 -0.88
CA GLY A 31 0.82 -7.64 -0.99
C GLY A 31 1.81 -8.74 -0.59
N SER A 32 1.30 -9.97 -0.52
CA SER A 32 1.94 -11.15 0.09
C SER A 32 3.30 -11.52 -0.50
N ALA A 33 4.27 -11.62 0.41
CA ALA A 33 5.65 -12.09 0.25
C ALA A 33 6.59 -11.16 -0.52
N CYS A 34 7.45 -10.47 0.24
CA CYS A 34 8.79 -10.08 -0.20
C CYS A 34 9.57 -11.34 -0.62
N VAL A 35 9.35 -11.83 -1.84
CA VAL A 35 10.36 -12.61 -2.55
C VAL A 35 11.31 -11.57 -3.11
N SER A 36 12.53 -11.53 -2.57
CA SER A 36 13.57 -10.54 -2.87
C SER A 36 13.69 -10.25 -4.37
N GLY A 37 13.19 -9.08 -4.80
CA GLY A 37 13.41 -8.52 -6.14
C GLY A 37 12.30 -8.72 -7.18
N GLU A 38 11.25 -9.49 -6.88
CA GLU A 38 10.17 -9.75 -7.86
C GLU A 38 8.86 -9.03 -7.51
N ASN A 39 8.21 -8.44 -8.53
CA ASN A 39 6.85 -7.92 -8.42
C ASN A 39 5.85 -9.08 -8.43
N VAL A 40 5.70 -9.72 -7.27
CA VAL A 40 4.76 -10.82 -7.07
C VAL A 40 3.35 -10.24 -6.85
N PRO A 41 2.34 -10.63 -7.65
CA PRO A 41 0.97 -10.18 -7.45
C PRO A 41 0.39 -10.75 -6.16
N ASN A 42 -0.52 -10.00 -5.54
CA ASN A 42 -1.27 -10.51 -4.39
C ASN A 42 -2.23 -11.64 -4.83
N GLU A 43 -2.02 -12.87 -4.34
CA GLU A 43 -2.80 -14.05 -4.73
C GLU A 43 -4.29 -13.93 -4.40
N HIS A 44 -4.64 -13.24 -3.31
CA HIS A 44 -6.04 -13.01 -2.95
C HIS A 44 -6.73 -12.06 -3.93
N LEU A 45 -6.04 -11.01 -4.40
CA LEU A 45 -6.60 -10.12 -5.42
C LEU A 45 -6.79 -10.86 -6.76
N LEU A 46 -5.85 -11.74 -7.14
CA LEU A 46 -6.03 -12.60 -8.30
C LEU A 46 -7.26 -13.51 -8.16
N ALA A 47 -7.42 -14.16 -6.99
CA ALA A 47 -8.58 -15.00 -6.70
C ALA A 47 -9.91 -14.21 -6.69
N MET A 48 -9.86 -12.92 -6.36
CA MET A 48 -11.00 -11.99 -6.44
C MET A 48 -11.29 -11.49 -7.86
N GLY A 49 -10.49 -11.86 -8.85
CA GLY A 49 -10.69 -11.50 -10.26
C GLY A 49 -9.97 -10.23 -10.72
N TYR A 50 -9.08 -9.66 -9.91
CA TYR A 50 -8.20 -8.57 -10.36
C TYR A 50 -7.13 -9.09 -11.30
N THR A 51 -6.70 -8.23 -12.22
CA THR A 51 -5.59 -8.51 -13.13
C THR A 51 -4.27 -8.59 -12.35
N ARG A 52 -3.24 -9.17 -12.99
CA ARG A 52 -1.89 -9.21 -12.42
C ARG A 52 -1.35 -7.80 -12.18
N GLU A 53 -1.59 -6.91 -13.14
CA GLU A 53 -1.17 -5.51 -13.13
C GLU A 53 -1.78 -4.75 -11.95
N GLU A 54 -3.07 -4.95 -11.70
CA GLU A 54 -3.75 -4.38 -10.52
C GLU A 54 -3.25 -5.00 -9.21
N ALA A 55 -3.10 -6.33 -9.17
CA ALA A 55 -2.72 -7.05 -7.96
C ALA A 55 -1.30 -6.71 -7.46
N ILE A 56 -0.40 -6.29 -8.36
CA ILE A 56 0.95 -5.82 -8.04
C ILE A 56 0.94 -4.44 -7.35
N GLY A 57 -0.07 -3.61 -7.63
CA GLY A 57 -0.17 -2.25 -7.09
C GLY A 57 -0.78 -2.15 -5.68
N MET A 58 -1.04 -3.27 -5.01
CA MET A 58 -1.75 -3.29 -3.73
C MET A 58 -0.89 -2.84 -2.55
N VAL A 59 -1.44 -1.95 -1.74
CA VAL A 59 -0.91 -1.50 -0.45
C VAL A 59 -2.00 -1.60 0.61
N ARG A 60 -1.63 -2.08 1.80
CA ARG A 60 -2.48 -2.24 2.97
C ARG A 60 -2.03 -1.30 4.08
N PHE A 61 -2.98 -0.51 4.56
CA PHE A 61 -2.89 0.29 5.77
C PHE A 61 -3.64 -0.42 6.90
N SER A 62 -3.00 -0.54 8.06
CA SER A 62 -3.58 -1.13 9.27
C SER A 62 -3.46 -0.12 10.40
N PHE A 63 -4.57 0.15 11.08
CA PHE A 63 -4.67 1.12 12.16
C PHE A 63 -4.90 0.41 13.49
N GLY A 64 -4.28 0.90 14.56
CA GLY A 64 -4.40 0.37 15.91
C GLY A 64 -5.01 1.38 16.89
N LEU A 65 -5.11 0.98 18.16
CA LEU A 65 -5.63 1.82 19.24
C LEU A 65 -4.85 3.13 19.43
N PHE A 66 -3.58 3.15 19.03
CA PHE A 66 -2.68 4.27 19.21
C PHE A 66 -2.60 5.20 17.99
N ASN A 67 -3.38 4.93 16.94
CA ASN A 67 -3.47 5.84 15.81
C ASN A 67 -4.56 6.87 16.02
N ASP A 68 -4.32 8.09 15.53
CA ASP A 68 -5.28 9.18 15.55
C ASP A 68 -5.56 9.76 14.15
N GLU A 69 -6.56 10.63 14.06
CA GLU A 69 -6.98 11.23 12.79
C GLU A 69 -5.92 12.19 12.20
N GLU A 70 -5.05 12.77 13.02
CA GLU A 70 -3.99 13.67 12.58
C GLU A 70 -2.89 12.87 11.87
N GLU A 71 -2.46 11.75 12.45
CA GLU A 71 -1.54 10.81 11.81
C GLU A 71 -2.07 10.31 10.46
N VAL A 72 -3.38 9.99 10.38
CA VAL A 72 -4.02 9.60 9.11
C VAL A 72 -3.97 10.73 8.09
N SER A 73 -4.24 11.97 8.52
CA SER A 73 -4.20 13.14 7.64
C SER A 73 -2.80 13.39 7.10
N ILE A 74 -1.78 13.29 7.96
CA ILE A 74 -0.36 13.39 7.59
C ILE A 74 0.04 12.27 6.62
N ALA A 75 -0.40 11.03 6.88
CA ALA A 75 -0.11 9.90 6.00
C ALA A 75 -0.72 10.09 4.60
N VAL A 76 -1.93 10.64 4.51
CA VAL A 76 -2.59 10.97 3.23
C VAL A 76 -1.84 12.09 2.51
N GLU A 77 -1.40 13.14 3.20
CA GLU A 77 -0.61 14.22 2.59
C GLU A 77 0.71 13.69 2.00
N ARG A 78 1.46 12.92 2.80
CA ARG A 78 2.72 12.29 2.36
C ARG A 78 2.51 11.33 1.20
N LEU A 79 1.44 10.53 1.26
CA LEU A 79 1.05 9.66 0.16
C LEU A 79 0.82 10.45 -1.14
N ARG A 80 0.10 11.58 -1.07
CA ARG A 80 -0.12 12.43 -2.25
C ARG A 80 1.18 12.95 -2.83
N ASN A 81 2.14 13.34 -1.99
CA ASN A 81 3.43 13.86 -2.44
C ASN A 81 4.27 12.81 -3.18
N ILE A 82 4.16 11.53 -2.83
CA ILE A 82 4.97 10.46 -3.46
C ILE A 82 4.33 9.84 -4.71
N ILE A 83 3.02 10.02 -4.92
CA ILE A 83 2.26 9.48 -6.07
C ILE A 83 1.93 10.53 -7.13
N SER A 84 1.92 11.83 -6.78
CA SER A 84 1.63 12.89 -7.74
C SER A 84 2.87 13.17 -8.59
N LEU A 85 2.81 12.79 -9.88
CA LEU A 85 3.68 13.26 -10.96
C LEU A 85 2.92 14.33 -11.75
#